data_AF-A0A8J8J643-F1
#
_entry.id   AF-A0A8J8J643-F1
#
_cell.length_a   1.000
_cell.length_b   1.000
_cell.length_c   1.000
_cell.angle_alpha   90.00
_cell.angle_beta   90.00
_cell.angle_gamma   90.00
#
_symmetry.space_group_name_H-M   'P 1'
#
loop_
_entity.id
_entity.type
_entity.pdbx_description
1 polymer ?
#
loop_
_entity_poly.entity_id
_entity_poly.type
_entity_poly.pdbx_seq_one_letter_code
_entity_poly.pdbx_strand_id
1 'polypeptide(L)'
;MGRPSKGEIFVRQFVMGFGFLSGLFARLGGDPESIAMNSIFKAFEPLVPHAGGFMVLFGIMSLIEPASKFLAGYKVGGLLGIIAIFFGFLAGYAIMQGGSLWVVLLIIAATIGYFSPYVDT
;
A
#
# COMPACT_ATOMS: atom_id res chain seq x y z
N MET A 1 -18.77 -11.76 -21.46
CA MET A 1 -17.38 -11.73 -20.98
C MET A 1 -16.72 -10.46 -21.52
N GLY A 2 -16.65 -9.40 -20.70
CA GLY A 2 -16.07 -8.13 -21.13
C GLY A 2 -14.59 -8.09 -20.79
N ARG A 3 -13.74 -7.69 -21.73
CA ARG A 3 -12.35 -7.33 -21.40
C ARG A 3 -12.38 -6.22 -20.34
N PRO A 4 -11.52 -6.28 -19.30
CA PRO A 4 -11.45 -5.20 -18.32
C PRO A 4 -11.18 -3.88 -19.02
N SER A 5 -11.87 -2.83 -18.59
CA SER A 5 -11.72 -1.51 -19.18
C SER A 5 -10.32 -0.97 -18.90
N LYS A 6 -9.83 -0.05 -19.75
CA LYS A 6 -8.53 0.61 -19.52
C LYS A 6 -8.46 1.28 -18.14
N GLY A 7 -9.59 1.79 -17.65
CA GLY A 7 -9.69 2.40 -16.32
C GLY A 7 -9.52 1.38 -15.19
N GLU A 8 -10.10 0.20 -15.32
CA GLU A 8 -9.90 -0.87 -14.32
C GLU A 8 -8.44 -1.30 -14.27
N ILE A 9 -7.80 -1.53 -15.43
CA ILE A 9 -6.38 -1.88 -15.50
C ILE A 9 -5.50 -0.81 -14.84
N PHE A 10 -5.79 0.47 -15.11
CA PHE A 10 -5.09 1.60 -14.48
C PHE A 10 -5.24 1.60 -12.96
N VAL A 11 -6.47 1.45 -12.44
CA VAL A 11 -6.73 1.39 -10.99
C VAL A 11 -5.97 0.22 -10.35
N ARG A 12 -5.88 -0.94 -11.01
CA ARG A 12 -5.10 -2.07 -10.47
C ARG A 12 -3.62 -1.75 -10.38
N GLN A 13 -3.05 -1.19 -11.46
CA GLN A 13 -1.64 -0.79 -11.50
C GLN A 13 -1.32 0.29 -10.47
N PHE A 14 -2.24 1.23 -10.27
CA PHE A 14 -2.13 2.26 -9.25
C PHE A 14 -2.13 1.67 -7.83
N VAL A 15 -3.04 0.74 -7.53
CA VAL A 15 -3.09 0.03 -6.24
C VAL A 15 -1.82 -0.81 -6.00
N MET A 16 -1.25 -1.44 -7.03
CA MET A 16 0.04 -2.13 -6.92
C MET A 16 1.21 -1.19 -6.65
N GLY A 17 1.21 -0.01 -7.27
CA GLY A 17 2.18 1.05 -6.99
C GLY A 17 2.18 1.47 -5.51
N PHE A 18 1.01 1.48 -4.87
CA PHE A 18 0.91 1.71 -3.42
C PHE A 18 1.56 0.61 -2.58
N GLY A 19 1.51 -0.65 -3.03
CA GLY A 19 2.25 -1.74 -2.38
C GLY A 19 3.75 -1.43 -2.34
N PHE A 20 4.32 -1.05 -3.49
CA PHE A 20 5.73 -0.65 -3.60
C PHE A 20 6.09 0.55 -2.71
N LEU A 21 5.30 1.62 -2.77
CA LEU A 21 5.54 2.80 -1.94
C LEU A 21 5.47 2.46 -0.44
N SER A 22 4.49 1.64 -0.04
CA SER A 22 4.36 1.20 1.36
C SER A 22 5.59 0.42 1.82
N GLY A 23 6.15 -0.45 0.97
CA GLY A 23 7.40 -1.17 1.27
C GLY A 23 8.63 -0.28 1.38
N LEU A 24 8.73 0.71 0.49
CA LEU A 24 9.80 1.71 0.51
C LEU A 24 9.77 2.50 1.82
N PHE A 25 8.60 3.00 2.21
CA PHE A 25 8.47 3.75 3.46
C PHE A 25 8.73 2.88 4.69
N ALA A 26 8.21 1.64 4.72
CA ALA A 26 8.51 0.70 5.79
C ALA A 26 10.03 0.50 5.96
N ARG A 27 10.79 0.47 4.86
CA ARG A 27 12.25 0.35 4.91
C ARG A 27 12.96 1.62 5.34
N LEU A 28 12.43 2.80 5.02
CA LEU A 28 12.96 4.09 5.46
C LEU A 28 12.81 4.32 6.98
N GLY A 29 12.28 3.33 7.73
CA GLY A 29 12.08 3.42 9.18
C GLY A 29 10.93 4.35 9.56
N GLY A 30 10.13 4.74 8.58
CA GLY A 30 9.03 5.67 8.75
C GLY A 30 7.79 5.08 8.11
N ASP A 31 6.85 4.64 8.93
CA ASP A 31 5.47 4.62 8.45
C ASP A 31 5.13 6.07 8.07
N PRO A 32 4.86 6.39 6.79
CA PRO A 32 4.66 7.77 6.35
C PRO A 32 3.45 8.37 7.08
N GLU A 33 2.53 7.50 7.51
CA GLU A 33 1.39 7.85 8.33
C GLU A 33 1.83 8.22 9.74
N SER A 34 2.73 7.46 10.38
CA SER A 34 3.31 7.81 11.68
C SER A 34 4.13 9.11 11.63
N ILE A 35 4.85 9.38 10.54
CA ILE A 35 5.60 10.62 10.35
C ILE A 35 4.64 11.81 10.18
N ALA A 36 3.63 11.68 9.31
CA ALA A 36 2.61 12.71 9.11
C ALA A 36 1.84 12.95 10.41
N MET A 37 1.46 11.88 11.10
CA MET A 37 0.77 11.93 12.38
C MET A 37 1.58 12.61 13.46
N ASN A 38 2.84 12.21 13.66
CA ASN A 38 3.72 12.86 14.63
C ASN A 38 3.92 14.35 14.32
N SER A 39 3.91 14.73 13.04
CA SER A 39 4.00 16.14 12.63
C SER A 39 2.71 16.91 12.95
N ILE A 40 1.54 16.30 12.69
CA ILE A 40 0.24 16.86 13.07
C ILE A 40 0.13 16.95 14.60
N PHE A 41 0.50 15.90 15.34
CA PHE A 41 0.46 15.90 16.80
C PHE A 41 1.33 17.00 17.40
N LYS A 42 2.57 17.19 16.92
CA LYS A 42 3.43 18.30 17.35
C LYS A 42 2.83 19.68 17.08
N ALA A 43 2.06 19.82 16.00
CA ALA A 43 1.37 21.08 15.67
C ALA A 43 0.12 21.31 16.52
N PHE A 44 -0.54 20.25 17.00
CA PHE A 44 -1.80 20.30 17.76
C PHE A 44 -1.63 20.21 19.29
N GLU A 45 -0.50 19.68 19.77
CA GLU A 45 -0.16 19.59 21.19
C GLU A 45 -0.27 20.95 21.95
N PRO A 46 0.08 22.10 21.35
CA PRO A 46 -0.13 23.40 22.00
C PRO A 46 -1.60 23.84 22.06
N LEU A 47 -2.47 23.30 21.19
CA LEU A 47 -3.86 23.74 21.01
C LEU A 47 -4.85 22.93 21.85
N VAL A 48 -4.54 21.67 22.17
CA VAL A 48 -5.42 20.79 22.96
C VAL A 48 -4.60 20.01 24.00
N PRO A 49 -4.40 20.58 25.20
CA PRO A 49 -3.83 19.83 26.32
C PRO A 49 -4.79 18.69 26.68
N HIS A 50 -4.30 17.44 26.74
CA HIS A 50 -5.06 16.20 27.01
C HIS A 50 -5.78 15.55 25.80
N ALA A 51 -5.11 15.48 24.64
CA ALA A 51 -5.57 14.83 23.41
C ALA A 51 -5.70 13.28 23.44
N GLY A 52 -5.85 12.64 24.61
CA GLY A 52 -5.89 11.18 24.74
C GLY A 52 -7.01 10.50 23.93
N GLY A 53 -8.18 11.14 23.82
CA GLY A 53 -9.28 10.66 22.97
C GLY A 53 -8.99 10.79 21.46
N PHE A 54 -8.17 11.76 21.07
CA PHE A 54 -7.72 11.95 19.69
C PHE A 54 -6.76 10.84 19.25
N MET A 55 -5.94 10.32 20.16
CA MET A 55 -5.04 9.19 19.89
C MET A 55 -5.82 7.90 19.54
N VAL A 56 -6.96 7.65 20.18
CA VAL A 56 -7.78 6.46 19.90
C VAL A 56 -8.42 6.54 18.52
N LEU A 57 -8.97 7.70 18.14
CA LEU A 57 -9.54 7.92 16.80
C LEU A 57 -8.50 7.73 15.69
N PHE A 58 -7.28 8.25 15.90
CA PHE A 58 -6.20 8.09 14.93
C PHE A 58 -5.62 6.68 14.89
N GLY A 59 -5.53 5.98 16.02
CA GLY A 59 -5.14 4.56 16.05
C GLY A 59 -6.13 3.68 15.27
N ILE A 60 -7.43 3.99 15.35
CA ILE A 60 -8.46 3.29 14.56
C ILE A 60 -8.32 3.62 13.07
N MET A 61 -8.03 4.88 12.69
CA MET A 61 -7.78 5.25 11.30
C MET A 61 -6.59 4.51 10.68
N SER A 62 -5.50 4.37 11.43
CA SER A 62 -4.29 3.64 10.97
C SER A 62 -4.54 2.13 10.77
N LEU A 63 -5.56 1.54 11.41
CA LEU A 63 -5.99 0.16 11.12
C LEU A 63 -6.86 0.04 9.86
N ILE A 64 -7.60 1.11 9.52
CA ILE A 64 -8.50 1.14 8.36
C ILE A 64 -7.70 1.23 7.05
N GLU A 65 -6.58 1.93 7.04
CA GLU A 65 -5.77 2.17 5.84
C GLU A 65 -5.17 0.88 5.23
N PRO A 66 -4.44 0.02 5.97
CA PRO A 66 -3.94 -1.25 5.43
C PRO A 66 -5.10 -2.18 5.04
N ALA A 67 -6.18 -2.22 5.85
CA ALA A 67 -7.36 -3.00 5.51
C ALA A 67 -8.00 -2.54 4.19
N SER A 68 -8.03 -1.23 3.91
CA SER A 68 -8.54 -0.68 2.66
C SER A 68 -7.69 -1.06 1.45
N LYS A 69 -6.36 -1.11 1.59
CA LYS A 69 -5.44 -1.57 0.53
C LYS A 69 -5.63 -3.05 0.21
N PHE A 70 -5.80 -3.90 1.22
CA PHE A 70 -6.10 -5.32 1.03
C PHE A 70 -7.49 -5.54 0.40
N LEU A 71 -8.51 -4.80 0.87
CA LEU A 71 -9.86 -4.83 0.29
C LEU A 71 -9.88 -4.32 -1.16
N ALA A 72 -9.14 -3.26 -1.46
CA ALA A 72 -8.99 -2.75 -2.82
C ALA A 72 -8.29 -3.78 -3.70
N GLY A 73 -7.17 -4.36 -3.23
CA GLY A 73 -6.45 -5.43 -3.93
C GLY A 73 -7.33 -6.64 -4.22
N TYR A 74 -8.14 -7.06 -3.26
CA TYR A 74 -9.06 -8.18 -3.39
C TYR A 74 -10.23 -7.89 -4.33
N LYS A 75 -10.91 -6.74 -4.18
CA LYS A 75 -12.03 -6.35 -5.05
C LYS A 75 -11.60 -6.16 -6.49
N VAL A 76 -10.39 -5.66 -6.66
CA VAL A 76 -9.83 -5.39 -7.98
C VAL A 76 -9.34 -6.69 -8.57
N GLY A 77 -8.47 -7.44 -7.91
CA GLY A 77 -7.74 -8.55 -8.54
C GLY A 77 -7.82 -9.90 -7.86
N GLY A 78 -8.79 -10.09 -6.96
CA GLY A 78 -8.95 -11.31 -6.16
C GLY A 78 -7.69 -11.67 -5.39
N LEU A 79 -7.37 -12.96 -5.31
CA LEU A 79 -6.19 -13.44 -4.57
C LEU A 79 -4.88 -13.01 -5.25
N LEU A 80 -4.86 -12.97 -6.59
CA LEU A 80 -3.67 -12.55 -7.34
C LEU A 80 -3.37 -11.06 -7.16
N GLY A 81 -4.39 -10.23 -6.99
CA GLY A 81 -4.23 -8.80 -6.68
C GLY A 81 -3.53 -8.60 -5.34
N ILE A 82 -3.89 -9.37 -4.31
CA ILE A 82 -3.21 -9.34 -3.01
C ILE A 82 -1.75 -9.78 -3.16
N ILE A 83 -1.51 -10.87 -3.88
CA ILE A 83 -0.15 -11.39 -4.12
C ILE A 83 0.71 -10.34 -4.85
N ALA A 84 0.16 -9.67 -5.86
CA ALA A 84 0.85 -8.61 -6.59
C ALA A 84 1.23 -7.43 -5.69
N ILE A 85 0.33 -7.00 -4.79
CA ILE A 85 0.60 -5.95 -3.80
C ILE A 85 1.71 -6.38 -2.84
N PHE A 86 1.71 -7.65 -2.40
CA PHE A 86 2.74 -8.19 -1.52
C PHE A 86 4.13 -8.20 -2.18
N PHE A 87 4.22 -8.63 -3.44
CA PHE A 87 5.47 -8.54 -4.20
C PHE A 87 5.91 -7.09 -4.44
N GLY A 88 4.95 -6.19 -4.69
CA GLY A 88 5.21 -4.75 -4.74
C GLY A 88 5.84 -4.24 -3.44
N PHE A 89 5.25 -4.58 -2.30
CA PHE A 89 5.76 -4.24 -0.97
C PHE A 89 7.18 -4.77 -0.75
N LEU A 90 7.43 -6.05 -1.02
CA LEU A 90 8.78 -6.62 -0.90
C LEU A 90 9.79 -5.91 -1.81
N ALA A 91 9.38 -5.53 -3.02
CA ALA A 91 10.24 -4.80 -3.94
C ALA A 91 10.60 -3.40 -3.39
N GLY A 92 9.61 -2.68 -2.87
CA GLY A 92 9.81 -1.39 -2.20
C GLY A 92 10.73 -1.51 -1.00
N TYR A 93 10.58 -2.57 -0.21
CA TYR A 93 11.44 -2.82 0.93
C TYR A 93 12.89 -3.16 0.54
N ALA A 94 13.06 -3.91 -0.55
CA ALA A 94 14.34 -4.38 -1.03
C ALA A 94 15.16 -3.33 -1.79
N ILE A 95 14.56 -2.25 -2.28
CA ILE A 95 15.24 -1.25 -3.14
C ILE A 95 16.44 -0.59 -2.43
N MET A 96 16.38 -0.42 -1.12
CA MET A 96 17.46 0.17 -0.35
C MET A 96 18.60 -0.81 0.00
N GLN A 97 18.47 -2.09 -0.35
CA GLN A 97 19.52 -3.08 -0.11
C GLN A 97 20.62 -3.08 -1.20
N GLY A 98 20.53 -2.18 -2.19
CA GLY A 98 21.57 -1.97 -3.21
C GLY A 98 21.71 -3.09 -4.26
N GLY A 99 20.92 -4.17 -4.16
CA GLY A 99 20.89 -5.25 -5.14
C GLY A 99 19.86 -5.05 -6.26
N SER A 100 19.81 -5.97 -7.21
CA SER A 100 18.81 -5.99 -8.31
C SER A 100 17.52 -6.74 -7.96
N LEU A 101 17.42 -7.32 -6.76
CA LEU A 101 16.27 -8.11 -6.30
C LEU A 101 14.95 -7.33 -6.39
N TRP A 102 14.96 -6.03 -6.10
CA TRP A 102 13.76 -5.18 -6.19
C TRP A 102 13.20 -5.10 -7.61
N VAL A 103 14.06 -5.13 -8.64
CA VAL A 103 13.63 -5.11 -10.05
C VAL A 103 12.90 -6.40 -10.38
N VAL A 104 13.45 -7.54 -9.95
CA VAL A 104 12.85 -8.86 -10.17
C VAL A 104 11.48 -8.94 -9.47
N LEU A 105 11.40 -8.49 -8.22
CA LEU A 105 10.16 -8.46 -7.46
C LEU A 105 9.10 -7.53 -8.09
N LEU A 106 9.50 -6.37 -8.64
CA LEU A 106 8.61 -5.47 -9.37
C LEU A 106 8.10 -6.10 -10.67
N ILE A 107 8.96 -6.79 -11.43
CA ILE A 107 8.55 -7.48 -12.66
C ILE A 107 7.54 -8.59 -12.33
N ILE A 108 7.80 -9.36 -11.27
CA ILE A 108 6.86 -10.38 -10.78
C ILE A 108 5.53 -9.74 -10.38
N ALA A 109 5.56 -8.68 -9.57
CA ALA A 109 4.37 -7.94 -9.15
C ALA A 109 3.55 -7.43 -10.34
N ALA A 110 4.20 -6.78 -11.31
CA ALA A 110 3.56 -6.25 -12.51
C ALA A 110 2.98 -7.36 -13.39
N THR A 111 3.68 -8.49 -13.52
CA THR A 111 3.22 -9.64 -14.31
C THR A 111 1.99 -10.28 -13.68
N ILE A 112 2.04 -10.58 -12.37
CA ILE A 112 0.90 -11.14 -11.62
C ILE A 112 -0.28 -10.16 -11.67
N GLY A 113 -0.02 -8.88 -11.48
CA GLY A 113 -1.02 -7.83 -11.57
C GLY A 113 -1.69 -7.69 -12.94
N TYR A 114 -0.93 -7.89 -14.00
CA TYR A 114 -1.43 -7.89 -15.36
C TYR A 114 -2.31 -9.11 -15.65
N PHE A 115 -1.97 -10.28 -15.10
CA PHE A 115 -2.72 -11.52 -15.30
C PHE A 115 -3.88 -11.72 -14.32
N SER A 116 -3.86 -11.04 -13.18
CA SER A 116 -4.93 -11.05 -12.16
C SER A 116 -6.36 -10.91 -12.73
N PRO A 117 -6.64 -10.05 -13.73
CA PRO A 117 -7.98 -9.94 -14.31
C PRO A 117 -8.47 -11.18 -15.07
N TYR A 118 -7.58 -12.10 -15.43
CA TYR A 118 -7.89 -13.24 -16.30
C TYR A 118 -8.09 -14.56 -15.56
N VAL A 119 -7.80 -14.60 -14.25
CA VAL A 119 -7.83 -15.83 -13.44
C VAL A 119 -9.03 -15.88 -12.50
N ASP A 120 -9.53 -14.72 -12.05
CA ASP A 120 -10.66 -14.63 -11.11
C ASP A 120 -12.01 -14.35 -11.82
N THR A 121 -12.12 -14.66 -13.13
CA THR A 121 -13.37 -14.61 -13.92
C THR A 121 -13.67 -15.97 -14.55
#